data_AF-A0AAV2YT17-F1
#
_entry.id   AF-A0AAV2YT17-F1
#
_cell.length_a   1.000
_cell.length_b   1.000
_cell.length_c   1.000
_cell.angle_alpha   90.00
_cell.angle_beta   90.00
_cell.angle_gamma   90.00
#
_symmetry.space_group_name_H-M   'P 1'
#
loop_
_entity.id
_entity.type
_entity.pdbx_description
1 polymer ?
#
loop_
_entity_poly.entity_id
_entity_poly.type
_entity_poly.pdbx_seq_one_letter_code
_entity_poly.pdbx_strand_id
1 'polypeptide(L)'
;MAVTELQIAAGVVSAFVFALMAFAIRVMYPKKTSDVDQSLEAMINGFDFELPEEVEMYRAFKEEHTDDVDACFNMLFRRAVADIPLIRKIQSESSGIQRLKKNDILKDGSFMSYKYAEELINEEINDVRREAEELKPGEGWPDKIFPQAVQFLNHMAEQQMNAQRKAAEEQMQAQMQAQGITPEQLAAAQQEAEAEAAAAAAPAEAEEGTEEGDEGLRKRK
;
A
#
# COMPACT_ATOMS: atom_id res chain seq x y z
N MET A 1 55.94 -31.80 38.30
CA MET A 1 54.65 -32.16 38.93
C MET A 1 53.80 -32.82 37.85
N ALA A 2 53.43 -34.09 38.04
CA ALA A 2 52.65 -34.83 37.04
C ALA A 2 51.22 -34.28 37.02
N VAL A 3 50.75 -33.86 35.84
CA VAL A 3 49.35 -33.53 35.62
C VAL A 3 48.56 -34.82 35.82
N THR A 4 47.61 -34.84 36.74
CA THR A 4 46.81 -36.03 36.98
C THR A 4 45.87 -36.24 35.79
N GLU A 5 45.59 -37.49 35.43
CA GLU A 5 44.70 -37.83 34.29
C GLU A 5 43.33 -37.13 34.38
N LEU A 6 42.88 -36.84 35.60
CA LEU A 6 41.67 -36.08 35.89
C LEU A 6 41.75 -34.62 35.39
N GLN A 7 42.89 -33.95 35.48
CA GLN A 7 43.08 -32.59 34.98
C GLN A 7 43.09 -32.54 33.45
N ILE A 8 43.62 -33.58 32.81
CA ILE A 8 43.61 -33.71 31.34
C ILE A 8 42.17 -33.95 30.87
N ALA A 9 41.44 -34.86 31.49
CA ALA A 9 40.04 -35.13 31.17
C ALA A 9 39.15 -33.90 31.38
N ALA A 10 39.32 -33.18 32.50
CA ALA A 10 38.61 -31.93 32.75
C ALA A 10 38.92 -30.86 31.69
N GLY A 11 40.19 -30.70 31.31
CA GLY A 11 40.60 -29.77 30.27
C GLY A 11 39.96 -30.06 28.90
N VAL A 12 39.90 -31.34 28.50
CA VAL A 12 39.28 -31.76 27.23
C VAL A 12 37.78 -31.51 27.25
N VAL A 13 37.08 -31.84 28.35
CA VAL A 13 35.64 -31.61 28.46
C VAL A 13 35.32 -30.12 28.44
N SER A 14 36.07 -29.30 29.17
CA SER A 14 35.90 -27.85 29.13
C SER A 14 36.14 -27.28 27.73
N ALA A 15 37.20 -27.70 27.04
CA ALA A 15 37.47 -27.25 25.67
C ALA A 15 36.35 -27.64 24.70
N PHE A 16 35.79 -28.85 24.85
CA PHE A 16 34.67 -29.31 24.03
C PHE A 16 33.39 -28.50 24.29
N VAL A 17 33.08 -28.21 25.55
CA VAL A 17 31.93 -27.35 25.91
C VAL A 17 32.11 -25.94 25.36
N PHE A 18 33.30 -25.35 25.46
CA PHE A 18 33.58 -24.05 24.87
C PHE A 18 33.46 -24.06 23.33
N ALA A 19 33.92 -25.12 22.67
CA ALA A 19 33.78 -25.27 21.22
C ALA A 19 32.31 -25.38 20.79
N LEU A 20 31.50 -26.16 21.51
CA LEU A 20 30.06 -26.26 21.27
C LEU A 20 29.35 -24.93 21.55
N MET A 21 29.73 -24.21 22.61
CA MET A 21 29.16 -22.90 22.93
C MET A 21 29.53 -21.87 21.85
N ALA A 22 30.77 -21.85 21.37
CA ALA A 22 31.20 -20.98 20.28
C ALA A 22 30.50 -21.31 18.95
N PHE A 23 30.28 -22.60 18.66
CA PHE A 23 29.53 -23.04 17.49
C PHE A 23 28.05 -22.65 17.59
N ALA A 24 27.42 -22.85 18.75
CA ALA A 24 26.05 -22.42 19.00
C ALA A 24 25.90 -20.91 18.86
N ILE A 25 26.82 -20.12 19.42
CA ILE A 25 26.85 -18.66 19.22
C ILE A 25 26.98 -18.33 17.73
N ARG A 26 27.89 -18.98 16.99
CA ARG A 26 28.09 -18.67 15.56
C ARG A 26 26.93 -19.08 14.67
N VAL A 27 26.20 -20.14 15.00
CA VAL A 27 25.05 -20.63 14.23
C VAL A 27 23.77 -19.89 14.61
N MET A 28 23.59 -19.55 15.88
CA MET A 28 22.39 -18.86 16.38
C MET A 28 22.49 -17.34 16.32
N TYR A 29 23.69 -16.74 16.16
CA TYR A 29 23.77 -15.31 15.87
C TYR A 29 23.32 -15.05 14.43
N PRO A 30 22.28 -14.23 14.21
CA PRO A 30 21.88 -13.83 12.87
C PRO A 30 23.07 -13.13 12.21
N LYS A 31 23.51 -13.65 11.06
CA LYS A 31 24.49 -12.95 10.23
C LYS A 31 23.86 -11.63 9.81
N LYS A 32 24.56 -10.51 10.09
CA LYS A 32 24.13 -9.19 9.64
C LYS A 32 23.88 -9.25 8.14
N THR A 33 22.62 -9.10 7.74
CA THR A 33 22.20 -9.00 6.35
C THR A 33 22.90 -7.80 5.72
N SER A 34 23.35 -7.93 4.48
CA SER A 34 24.02 -6.82 3.78
C SER A 34 22.99 -5.77 3.36
N ASP A 35 23.37 -4.49 3.22
CA ASP A 35 22.47 -3.42 2.75
C ASP A 35 21.81 -3.76 1.38
N VAL A 36 22.49 -4.60 0.59
CA VAL A 36 21.98 -5.11 -0.69
C VAL A 36 20.87 -6.14 -0.47
N ASP A 37 21.01 -7.04 0.52
CA ASP A 37 19.94 -7.96 0.91
C ASP A 37 18.74 -7.20 1.51
N GLN A 38 18.98 -6.10 2.22
CA GLN A 38 17.94 -5.29 2.83
C GLN A 38 17.10 -4.51 1.78
N SER A 39 17.74 -4.00 0.73
CA SER A 39 17.05 -3.35 -0.40
C SER A 39 16.36 -4.35 -1.34
N LEU A 40 16.95 -5.54 -1.56
CA LEU A 40 16.28 -6.65 -2.24
C LEU A 40 15.13 -7.21 -1.39
N GLU A 41 15.25 -7.27 -0.07
CA GLU A 41 14.15 -7.59 0.83
C GLU A 41 13.07 -6.52 0.79
N ALA A 42 13.39 -5.23 0.81
CA ALA A 42 12.40 -4.17 0.64
C ALA A 42 11.66 -4.28 -0.71
N MET A 43 12.38 -4.59 -1.80
CA MET A 43 11.82 -4.78 -3.14
C MET A 43 11.03 -6.10 -3.30
N ILE A 44 11.36 -7.15 -2.53
CA ILE A 44 10.65 -8.45 -2.50
C ILE A 44 9.51 -8.46 -1.47
N ASN A 45 9.58 -7.64 -0.42
CA ASN A 45 8.63 -7.62 0.67
C ASN A 45 7.44 -6.71 0.38
N GLY A 46 7.56 -5.72 -0.52
CA GLY A 46 6.45 -4.99 -1.17
C GLY A 46 5.46 -4.25 -0.26
N PHE A 47 5.55 -4.50 1.05
CA PHE A 47 4.75 -3.90 2.09
C PHE A 47 5.59 -2.80 2.70
N ASP A 48 5.72 -1.72 1.95
CA ASP A 48 6.28 -0.48 2.45
C ASP A 48 5.27 0.11 3.45
N PHE A 49 5.64 0.05 4.72
CA PHE A 49 4.84 0.50 5.85
C PHE A 49 5.66 1.50 6.64
N GLU A 50 5.39 2.77 6.38
CA GLU A 50 5.89 3.87 7.17
C GLU A 50 4.72 4.46 7.95
N LEU A 51 4.96 4.79 9.21
CA LEU A 51 3.97 5.47 10.04
C LEU A 51 3.72 6.88 9.46
N PRO A 52 2.47 7.36 9.46
CA PRO A 52 2.17 8.70 8.96
C PRO A 52 2.91 9.80 9.74
N GLU A 53 3.26 10.90 9.06
CA GLU A 53 3.90 12.07 9.67
C GLU A 53 3.05 12.66 10.81
N GLU A 54 1.73 12.48 10.76
CA GLU A 54 0.78 12.89 11.80
C GLU A 54 1.07 12.27 13.17
N VAL A 55 1.69 11.10 13.23
CA VAL A 55 2.11 10.46 14.48
C VAL A 55 3.19 11.31 15.17
N GLU A 56 4.19 11.75 14.42
CA GLU A 56 5.27 12.59 14.93
C GLU A 56 4.77 14.00 15.27
N MET A 57 3.92 14.57 14.41
CA MET A 57 3.30 15.87 14.67
C MET A 57 2.49 15.88 15.96
N TYR A 58 1.71 14.81 16.21
CA TYR A 58 0.96 14.68 17.45
C TYR A 58 1.89 14.55 18.67
N ARG A 59 2.95 13.75 18.60
CA ARG A 59 3.91 13.58 19.70
C ARG A 59 4.59 14.90 20.06
N ALA A 60 5.12 15.60 19.05
CA ALA A 60 5.72 16.92 19.24
C ALA A 60 4.72 17.92 19.82
N PHE A 61 3.48 17.93 19.31
CA PHE A 61 2.43 18.83 19.79
C PHE A 61 2.05 18.55 21.25
N LYS A 62 1.91 17.27 21.62
CA LYS A 62 1.58 16.84 22.98
C LYS A 62 2.69 17.19 23.98
N GLU A 63 3.95 17.08 23.57
CA GLU A 63 5.09 17.48 24.40
C GLU A 63 5.15 18.99 24.65
N GLU A 64 4.81 19.79 23.63
CA GLU A 64 4.83 21.26 23.73
C GLU A 64 3.59 21.82 24.45
N HIS A 65 2.42 21.19 24.27
CA HIS A 65 1.11 21.70 24.73
C HIS A 65 0.36 20.68 25.59
N THR A 66 0.97 20.24 26.70
CA THR A 66 0.37 19.25 27.62
C THR A 66 -0.94 19.70 28.26
N ASP A 67 -1.18 21.02 28.33
CA ASP A 67 -2.28 21.59 29.09
C ASP A 67 -3.57 21.75 28.26
N ASP A 68 -3.46 21.71 26.93
CA ASP A 68 -4.60 21.85 26.02
C ASP A 68 -5.10 20.49 25.54
N VAL A 69 -5.98 19.90 26.35
CA VAL A 69 -6.59 18.59 26.11
C VAL A 69 -7.39 18.56 24.81
N ASP A 70 -8.11 19.64 24.48
CA ASP A 70 -8.95 19.70 23.28
C ASP A 70 -8.10 19.83 22.01
N ALA A 71 -7.04 20.64 22.03
CA ALA A 71 -6.11 20.70 20.91
C ALA A 71 -5.33 19.40 20.73
N CYS A 72 -4.87 18.77 21.83
CA CYS A 72 -4.24 17.45 21.79
C CYS A 72 -5.19 16.40 21.20
N PHE A 73 -6.46 16.42 21.60
CA PHE A 73 -7.47 15.51 21.07
C PHE A 73 -7.71 15.73 19.57
N ASN A 74 -7.75 16.98 19.11
CA ASN A 74 -7.87 17.28 17.67
C ASN A 74 -6.67 16.76 16.87
N MET A 75 -5.46 16.83 17.43
CA MET A 75 -4.26 16.28 16.80
C MET A 75 -4.26 14.74 16.81
N LEU A 76 -4.70 14.11 17.91
CA LEU A 76 -4.93 12.66 17.97
C LEU A 76 -5.96 12.20 16.93
N PHE A 77 -7.03 12.99 16.73
CA PHE A 77 -8.04 12.70 15.71
C PHE A 77 -7.45 12.78 14.29
N ARG A 78 -6.57 13.74 14.00
CA ARG A 78 -5.86 13.83 12.71
C ARG A 78 -4.96 12.62 12.46
N ARG A 79 -4.23 12.18 13.49
CA ARG A 79 -3.46 10.92 13.46
C ARG A 79 -4.35 9.73 13.11
N ALA A 80 -5.47 9.58 13.82
CA ALA A 80 -6.45 8.52 13.53
C ALA A 80 -7.03 8.57 12.11
N VAL A 81 -7.19 9.77 11.53
CA VAL A 81 -7.61 9.94 10.13
C VAL A 81 -6.54 9.47 9.15
N ALA A 82 -5.27 9.79 9.42
CA ALA A 82 -4.12 9.38 8.60
C ALA A 82 -3.86 7.85 8.66
N ASP A 83 -4.24 7.19 9.74
CA ASP A 83 -4.11 5.73 9.87
C ASP A 83 -5.12 4.95 9.00
N ILE A 84 -6.27 5.54 8.67
CA ILE A 84 -7.37 4.83 7.98
C ILE A 84 -6.96 4.26 6.62
N PRO A 85 -6.28 4.98 5.72
CA PRO A 85 -5.77 4.42 4.48
C PRO A 85 -4.90 3.18 4.69
N LEU A 86 -4.03 3.18 5.71
CA LEU A 86 -3.16 2.05 6.05
C LEU A 86 -3.97 0.86 6.57
N ILE A 87 -4.93 1.12 7.48
CA ILE A 87 -5.86 0.10 8.00
C ILE A 87 -6.63 -0.57 6.85
N ARG A 88 -7.17 0.23 5.93
CA ARG A 88 -7.90 -0.26 4.75
C ARG A 88 -7.01 -1.11 3.85
N LYS A 89 -5.75 -0.68 3.63
CA LYS A 89 -4.76 -1.43 2.84
C LYS A 89 -4.53 -2.81 3.44
N ILE A 90 -4.18 -2.90 4.72
CA ILE A 90 -3.96 -4.20 5.41
C ILE A 90 -5.19 -5.09 5.33
N GLN A 91 -6.38 -4.54 5.62
CA GLN A 91 -7.63 -5.31 5.58
C GLN A 91 -7.93 -5.85 4.18
N SER A 92 -7.69 -5.05 3.13
CA SER A 92 -7.93 -5.46 1.75
C SER A 92 -6.94 -6.54 1.26
N GLU A 93 -5.67 -6.45 1.67
CA GLU A 93 -4.61 -7.37 1.25
C GLU A 93 -4.59 -8.68 2.05
N SER A 94 -5.14 -8.68 3.28
CA SER A 94 -5.11 -9.82 4.21
C SER A 94 -5.56 -11.15 3.59
N SER A 95 -6.71 -11.15 2.92
CA SER A 95 -7.28 -12.38 2.33
C SER A 95 -6.42 -12.93 1.18
N GLY A 96 -5.85 -12.05 0.36
CA GLY A 96 -4.99 -12.42 -0.76
C GLY A 96 -3.66 -13.00 -0.28
N ILE A 97 -3.01 -12.31 0.67
CA ILE A 97 -1.73 -12.72 1.25
C ILE A 97 -1.85 -14.07 1.97
N GLN A 98 -2.90 -14.27 2.78
CA GLN A 98 -3.13 -15.54 3.45
C GLN A 98 -3.34 -16.70 2.45
N ARG A 99 -4.06 -16.45 1.36
CA ARG A 99 -4.26 -17.46 0.30
C ARG A 99 -2.96 -17.79 -0.42
N LEU A 100 -2.13 -16.79 -0.75
CA LEU A 100 -0.85 -17.00 -1.40
C LEU A 100 0.13 -17.76 -0.50
N LYS A 101 0.13 -17.47 0.81
CA LYS A 101 0.92 -18.23 1.78
C LYS A 101 0.46 -19.69 1.92
N LYS A 102 -0.86 -19.92 1.97
CA LYS A 102 -1.42 -21.28 2.06
C LYS A 102 -1.06 -22.16 0.85
N ASN A 103 -0.94 -21.55 -0.34
CA ASN A 103 -0.58 -22.24 -1.58
C ASN A 103 0.94 -22.29 -1.81
N ASP A 104 1.75 -21.85 -0.85
CA ASP A 104 3.22 -21.80 -0.93
C ASP A 104 3.76 -21.00 -2.13
N ILE A 105 2.99 -19.99 -2.57
CA ILE A 105 3.36 -19.09 -3.68
C ILE A 105 4.15 -17.88 -3.14
N LEU A 106 3.84 -17.45 -1.92
CA LEU A 106 4.46 -16.31 -1.27
C LEU A 106 5.67 -16.75 -0.44
N LYS A 107 6.80 -16.05 -0.60
CA LYS A 107 7.98 -16.25 0.25
C LYS A 107 7.68 -15.89 1.71
N ASP A 108 8.36 -16.58 2.63
CA ASP A 108 8.21 -16.34 4.07
C ASP A 108 8.55 -14.90 4.46
N GLY A 109 9.57 -14.28 3.86
CA GLY A 109 9.94 -12.89 4.14
C GLY A 109 8.80 -11.90 3.88
N SER A 110 8.13 -12.01 2.73
CA SER A 110 7.02 -11.12 2.37
C SER A 110 5.80 -11.33 3.28
N PHE A 111 5.54 -12.59 3.66
CA PHE A 111 4.47 -12.91 4.60
C PHE A 111 4.75 -12.36 6.02
N MET A 112 5.99 -12.50 6.49
CA MET A 112 6.42 -11.95 7.78
C MET A 112 6.37 -10.43 7.79
N SER A 113 6.72 -9.78 6.67
CA SER A 113 6.62 -8.32 6.52
C SER A 113 5.19 -7.83 6.61
N TYR A 114 4.25 -8.51 5.94
CA TYR A 114 2.82 -8.24 6.12
C TYR A 114 2.39 -8.44 7.58
N LYS A 115 2.83 -9.52 8.23
CA LYS A 115 2.48 -9.79 9.62
C LYS A 115 3.00 -8.74 10.59
N TYR A 116 4.23 -8.28 10.35
CA TYR A 116 4.82 -7.19 11.11
C TYR A 116 4.01 -5.90 10.97
N ALA A 117 3.61 -5.54 9.74
CA ALA A 117 2.78 -4.36 9.54
C ALA A 117 1.36 -4.51 10.13
N GLU A 118 0.77 -5.71 10.07
CA GLU A 118 -0.50 -6.01 10.73
C GLU A 118 -0.41 -5.82 12.25
N GLU A 119 0.69 -6.26 12.86
CA GLU A 119 0.97 -6.05 14.29
C GLU A 119 1.14 -4.56 14.60
N LEU A 120 1.95 -3.82 13.85
CA LEU A 120 2.15 -2.39 14.03
C LEU A 120 0.86 -1.58 13.94
N ILE A 121 0.00 -1.85 12.95
CA ILE A 121 -1.31 -1.17 12.85
C ILE A 121 -2.20 -1.52 14.06
N ASN A 122 -2.20 -2.78 14.51
CA ASN A 122 -3.00 -3.17 15.66
C ASN A 122 -2.52 -2.49 16.94
N GLU A 123 -1.21 -2.36 17.14
CA GLU A 123 -0.62 -1.57 18.22
C GLU A 123 -1.06 -0.11 18.13
N GLU A 124 -0.94 0.50 16.96
CA GLU A 124 -1.34 1.89 16.71
C GLU A 124 -2.82 2.14 17.01
N ILE A 125 -3.71 1.24 16.57
CA ILE A 125 -5.16 1.33 16.88
C ILE A 125 -5.39 1.30 18.39
N ASN A 126 -4.69 0.40 19.11
CA ASN A 126 -4.85 0.27 20.56
C ASN A 126 -4.27 1.48 21.30
N ASP A 127 -3.15 2.02 20.82
CA ASP A 127 -2.53 3.22 21.36
C ASP A 127 -3.44 4.43 21.19
N VAL A 128 -3.94 4.70 19.98
CA VAL A 128 -4.88 5.80 19.72
C VAL A 128 -6.13 5.67 20.59
N ARG A 129 -6.66 4.45 20.77
CA ARG A 129 -7.79 4.19 21.67
C ARG A 129 -7.47 4.50 23.13
N ARG A 130 -6.33 4.03 23.61
CA ARG A 130 -5.87 4.29 24.98
C ARG A 130 -5.69 5.79 25.21
N GLU A 131 -5.01 6.47 24.29
CA GLU A 131 -4.77 7.91 24.37
C GLU A 131 -6.06 8.73 24.29
N ALA A 132 -7.05 8.27 23.53
CA ALA A 132 -8.36 8.92 23.48
C ALA A 132 -9.12 8.81 24.81
N GLU A 133 -9.03 7.67 25.51
CA GLU A 133 -9.58 7.52 26.86
C GLU A 133 -8.83 8.35 27.89
N GLU A 134 -7.50 8.47 27.77
CA GLU A 134 -6.68 9.31 28.66
C GLU A 134 -7.02 10.79 28.52
N LEU A 135 -7.24 11.28 27.29
CA LEU A 135 -7.59 12.68 27.04
C LEU A 135 -9.04 12.99 27.45
N LYS A 136 -9.99 12.09 27.17
CA LYS A 136 -11.42 12.32 27.40
C LYS A 136 -12.08 11.11 28.07
N PRO A 137 -11.84 10.90 29.38
CA PRO A 137 -12.28 9.71 30.09
C PRO A 137 -13.80 9.65 30.23
N GLY A 138 -14.36 8.45 30.05
CA GLY A 138 -15.80 8.19 30.25
C GLY A 138 -16.73 8.70 29.13
N GLU A 139 -16.21 9.33 28.09
CA GLU A 139 -16.99 9.78 26.93
C GLU A 139 -17.16 8.68 25.86
N GLY A 140 -16.49 7.54 26.04
CA GLY A 140 -16.52 6.41 25.12
C GLY A 140 -15.85 6.71 23.78
N TRP A 141 -14.81 7.54 23.78
CA TRP A 141 -14.01 7.87 22.60
C TRP A 141 -13.25 6.70 21.98
N PRO A 142 -12.72 5.71 22.74
CA PRO A 142 -12.03 4.56 22.15
C PRO A 142 -12.84 3.83 21.06
N ASP A 143 -14.16 3.75 21.25
CA ASP A 143 -15.06 3.09 20.30
C ASP A 143 -15.53 3.99 19.16
N LYS A 144 -15.42 5.32 19.32
CA LYS A 144 -15.99 6.32 18.39
C LYS A 144 -14.94 6.97 17.48
N ILE A 145 -13.69 7.07 17.91
CA ILE A 145 -12.66 7.86 17.23
C ILE A 145 -12.44 7.41 15.78
N PHE A 146 -12.25 6.11 15.55
CA PHE A 146 -12.04 5.57 14.19
C PHE A 146 -13.30 5.63 13.31
N PRO A 147 -14.51 5.24 13.78
CA PRO A 147 -15.73 5.45 13.00
C PRO A 147 -15.96 6.90 12.57
N GLN A 148 -15.69 7.87 13.46
CA GLN A 148 -15.80 9.29 13.13
C GLN A 148 -14.71 9.75 12.16
N ALA A 149 -13.47 9.27 12.33
CA ALA A 149 -12.37 9.55 11.41
C ALA A 149 -12.67 9.00 9.99
N VAL A 150 -13.32 7.83 9.88
CA VAL A 150 -13.76 7.26 8.60
C VAL A 150 -14.80 8.15 7.92
N GLN A 151 -15.79 8.63 8.67
CA GLN A 151 -16.80 9.55 8.16
C GLN A 151 -16.16 10.86 7.67
N PHE A 152 -15.21 11.39 8.46
CA PHE A 152 -14.48 12.60 8.12
C PHE A 152 -13.65 12.45 6.83
N LEU A 153 -12.90 11.36 6.70
CA LEU A 153 -12.10 11.08 5.51
C LEU A 153 -12.96 10.96 4.25
N ASN A 154 -14.09 10.26 4.34
CA ASN A 154 -15.02 10.12 3.21
C ASN A 154 -15.62 11.47 2.81
N HIS A 155 -16.01 12.30 3.79
CA HIS A 155 -16.52 13.64 3.53
C HIS A 155 -15.48 14.54 2.84
N MET A 156 -14.22 14.49 3.28
CA MET A 156 -13.12 15.21 2.64
C MET A 156 -12.89 14.75 1.20
N ALA A 157 -12.92 13.44 0.94
CA ALA A 157 -12.76 12.89 -0.40
C ALA A 157 -13.89 13.36 -1.34
N GLU A 158 -15.14 13.37 -0.86
CA GLU A 158 -16.28 13.92 -1.62
C GLU A 158 -16.10 15.41 -1.92
N GLN A 159 -15.66 16.20 -0.94
CA GLN A 159 -15.39 17.63 -1.14
C GLN A 159 -14.28 17.86 -2.18
N GLN A 160 -13.18 17.10 -2.11
CA GLN A 160 -12.08 17.20 -3.06
C GLN A 160 -12.52 16.82 -4.48
N MET A 161 -13.30 15.74 -4.64
CA MET A 161 -13.86 15.36 -5.94
C MET A 161 -14.77 16.44 -6.52
N ASN A 162 -15.63 17.05 -5.69
CA ASN A 162 -16.51 18.14 -6.13
C ASN A 162 -15.72 19.39 -6.51
N ALA A 163 -14.66 19.72 -5.77
CA ALA A 163 -13.77 20.83 -6.09
C ALA A 163 -13.00 20.59 -7.41
N GLN A 164 -12.49 19.38 -7.63
CA GLN A 164 -11.83 19.00 -8.87
C GLN A 164 -12.79 19.04 -10.07
N ARG A 165 -14.04 18.58 -9.90
CA ARG A 165 -15.08 18.69 -10.93
C ARG A 165 -15.35 20.14 -11.31
N LYS A 166 -15.56 21.02 -10.33
CA LYS A 166 -15.76 22.46 -10.58
C LYS A 166 -14.56 23.10 -11.27
N ALA A 167 -13.34 22.79 -10.82
CA ALA A 167 -12.13 23.30 -11.44
C ALA A 167 -11.96 22.81 -12.89
N ALA A 168 -12.31 21.56 -13.18
CA ALA A 168 -12.29 21.01 -14.54
C ALA A 168 -13.37 21.65 -15.44
N GLU A 169 -14.57 21.88 -14.90
CA GLU A 169 -15.65 22.59 -15.60
C GLU A 169 -15.26 24.05 -15.91
N GLU A 170 -14.66 24.75 -14.95
CA GLU A 170 -14.16 26.12 -15.13
C GLU A 170 -13.01 26.18 -16.14
N GLN A 171 -12.08 25.21 -16.11
CA GLN A 171 -11.01 25.10 -17.12
C GLN A 171 -11.56 24.83 -18.52
N MET A 172 -12.54 23.93 -18.66
CA MET A 172 -13.21 23.71 -19.95
C MET A 172 -13.96 24.95 -20.42
N GLN A 173 -14.68 25.65 -19.55
CA GLN A 173 -15.37 26.89 -19.91
C GLN A 173 -14.38 27.99 -20.31
N ALA A 174 -13.27 28.15 -19.59
CA ALA A 174 -12.23 29.11 -19.93
C ALA A 174 -11.56 28.77 -21.27
N GLN A 175 -11.36 27.49 -21.58
CA GLN A 175 -10.79 27.06 -22.85
C GLN A 175 -11.76 27.27 -24.02
N MET A 176 -13.06 27.00 -23.83
CA MET A 176 -14.10 27.32 -24.82
C MET A 176 -14.19 28.84 -25.08
N GLN A 177 -14.13 29.66 -24.02
CA GLN A 177 -14.13 31.12 -24.17
C GLN A 177 -12.85 31.65 -24.83
N ALA A 178 -11.68 31.10 -24.50
CA ALA A 178 -10.39 31.52 -25.06
C ALA A 178 -10.23 31.13 -26.54
N GLN A 179 -10.81 30.00 -26.96
CA GLN A 179 -10.82 29.60 -28.38
C GLN A 179 -11.95 30.30 -29.16
N GLY A 180 -12.86 31.03 -28.49
CA GLY A 180 -13.99 31.69 -29.12
C GLY A 180 -14.99 30.73 -29.75
N ILE A 181 -14.89 29.43 -29.43
CA ILE A 181 -15.71 28.37 -30.01
C ILE A 181 -17.00 28.30 -29.18
N THR A 182 -18.13 28.65 -29.80
CA THR A 182 -19.43 28.43 -29.16
C THR A 182 -19.72 26.92 -29.07
N PRO A 183 -20.47 26.45 -28.07
CA PRO A 183 -20.85 25.03 -27.97
C PRO A 183 -21.53 24.50 -29.25
N GLU A 184 -22.18 25.36 -30.04
CA GLU A 184 -22.70 25.03 -31.38
C GLU A 184 -21.61 24.75 -32.42
N GLN A 185 -20.49 25.48 -32.40
CA GLN A 185 -19.37 25.27 -33.32
C GLN A 185 -18.57 24.01 -32.99
N LEU A 186 -18.47 23.66 -31.70
CA LEU A 186 -17.88 22.39 -31.25
C LEU A 186 -18.73 21.18 -31.67
N ALA A 187 -20.05 21.29 -31.53
CA ALA A 187 -20.98 20.26 -32.00
C ALA A 187 -20.98 20.13 -33.54
N ALA A 188 -20.90 21.24 -34.27
CA ALA A 188 -20.79 21.24 -35.72
C ALA A 188 -19.46 20.62 -36.21
N ALA A 189 -18.34 20.97 -35.58
CA ALA A 189 -17.02 20.41 -35.92
C ALA A 189 -16.90 18.91 -35.59
N GLN A 190 -17.56 18.44 -34.52
CA GLN A 190 -17.63 17.01 -34.20
C GLN A 190 -18.50 16.24 -35.21
N GLN A 191 -19.62 16.82 -35.64
CA GLN A 191 -20.45 16.23 -36.69
C GLN A 191 -19.75 16.20 -38.06
N GLU A 192 -18.99 17.24 -38.41
CA GLU A 192 -18.16 17.23 -39.63
C GLU A 192 -17.03 16.19 -39.54
N ALA A 193 -16.34 16.08 -38.39
CA ALA A 193 -15.29 15.08 -38.21
C ALA A 193 -15.82 13.63 -38.19
N GLU A 194 -16.99 13.37 -37.60
CA GLU A 194 -17.66 12.06 -37.69
C GLU A 194 -18.14 11.75 -39.11
N ALA A 195 -18.65 12.74 -39.84
CA ALA A 195 -19.04 12.57 -41.25
C ALA A 195 -17.82 12.32 -42.16
N GLU A 196 -16.69 12.98 -41.91
CA GLU A 196 -15.45 12.79 -42.66
C GLU A 196 -14.77 11.46 -42.34
N ALA A 197 -14.79 11.02 -41.07
CA ALA A 197 -14.33 9.68 -40.68
C ALA A 197 -15.23 8.57 -41.27
N ALA A 198 -16.54 8.79 -41.34
CA ALA A 198 -17.47 7.86 -42.00
C ALA A 198 -17.29 7.83 -43.54
N ALA A 199 -16.97 8.96 -44.17
CA ALA A 199 -16.68 9.04 -45.60
C ALA A 199 -15.32 8.41 -45.96
N ALA A 200 -14.31 8.55 -45.10
CA ALA A 200 -12.99 7.95 -45.28
C ALA A 200 -13.00 6.42 -45.11
N ALA A 201 -13.98 5.87 -44.36
CA ALA A 201 -14.17 4.43 -44.21
C ALA A 201 -14.92 3.75 -45.38
N ALA A 202 -15.39 4.53 -46.38
CA ALA A 202 -16.32 4.04 -47.40
C ALA A 202 -15.74 3.56 -48.76
N PRO A 203 -14.45 3.73 -49.14
CA PRO A 203 -13.95 3.08 -50.35
C PRO A 203 -12.80 2.10 -50.04
N ALA A 204 -13.13 0.92 -49.53
CA ALA A 204 -12.17 -0.20 -49.46
C ALA A 204 -12.81 -1.59 -49.70
N GLU A 205 -14.07 -1.68 -50.14
CA GLU A 205 -14.73 -2.97 -50.45
C GLU A 205 -15.31 -3.04 -51.87
N ALA A 206 -14.64 -2.45 -52.86
CA ALA A 206 -15.07 -2.60 -54.24
C ALA A 206 -13.90 -2.56 -55.24
N GLU A 207 -12.95 -3.49 -55.15
CA GLU A 207 -12.24 -4.07 -56.31
C GLU A 207 -11.48 -5.34 -55.87
N GLU A 208 -12.12 -6.51 -55.97
CA GLU A 208 -11.45 -7.72 -56.45
C GLU A 208 -12.51 -8.66 -57.04
N GLY A 209 -12.76 -8.50 -58.35
CA GLY A 209 -13.56 -9.39 -59.14
C GLY A 209 -12.69 -10.48 -59.80
N THR A 210 -13.06 -11.73 -59.55
CA THR A 210 -13.23 -12.81 -60.55
C THR A 210 -12.16 -13.09 -61.61
N GLU A 211 -11.53 -14.27 -61.52
CA GLU A 211 -11.23 -15.25 -62.60
C GLU A 211 -10.86 -16.58 -61.90
N GLU A 212 -11.71 -17.60 -61.78
CA GLU A 212 -12.12 -18.67 -62.72
C GLU A 212 -11.05 -19.72 -63.09
N GLY A 213 -11.32 -20.99 -62.71
CA GLY A 213 -10.69 -22.25 -63.18
C GLY A 213 -9.44 -22.71 -62.39
N ASP A 214 -9.17 -23.98 -62.10
CA ASP A 214 -9.78 -25.27 -62.38
C ASP A 214 -9.07 -26.34 -61.51
N GLU A 215 -9.74 -27.48 -61.32
CA GLU A 215 -9.17 -28.82 -61.07
C GLU A 215 -8.28 -29.11 -59.84
N GLY A 216 -8.77 -30.00 -58.96
CA GLY A 216 -7.88 -30.68 -58.01
C GLY A 216 -8.49 -31.52 -56.89
N LEU A 217 -9.34 -32.48 -57.22
CA LEU A 217 -9.41 -33.81 -56.59
C LEU A 217 -8.57 -34.03 -55.30
N ARG A 218 -9.22 -34.31 -54.16
CA ARG A 218 -9.20 -35.65 -53.51
C ARG A 218 -9.83 -35.68 -52.11
N LYS A 219 -10.90 -36.46 -52.03
CA LYS A 219 -11.44 -37.16 -50.86
C LYS A 219 -10.34 -37.76 -49.96
N ARG A 220 -10.47 -37.58 -48.65
CA ARG A 220 -10.28 -38.62 -47.60
C ARG A 220 -11.25 -38.25 -46.47
N LYS A 221 -12.32 -39.03 -46.31
CA LYS A 221 -12.45 -40.17 -45.37
C LYS A 221 -12.20 -39.77 -43.93
#